data_AF-A0A2M8PEN4-F1
#
_entry.id   AF-A0A2M8PEN4-F1
#
_cell.length_a   1.000
_cell.length_b   1.000
_cell.length_c   1.000
_cell.angle_alpha   90.00
_cell.angle_beta   90.00
_cell.angle_gamma   90.00
#
_symmetry.space_group_name_H-M   'P 1'
#
loop_
_entity.id
_entity.type
_entity.pdbx_description
1 polymer ?
#
loop_
_entity_poly.entity_id
_entity_poly.type
_entity_poly.pdbx_seq_one_letter_code
_entity_poly.pdbx_strand_id
1 'polypeptide(L)'
;MVSIERAQHTFEFLNERVAQILSVYVLRVQGDRFFLTNQSAPNGKLIAVRLPLPIGAVAIAFDPTLDQMLSIGGSAIAPEVLLTRPLFPEERYEVIFSYQLPFSSGATLDQDYLYRTEQVEIRLPQEAAATLSSQKQRFRQSLETSPSTGRAYLVYQLEQALQPAERLIFTLNRTLPTPQPVQRAVRAEDTTWFAALVLGLTALGALGGAIWLLQRLLRR
;
A
#
# COMPACT_ATOMS: atom_id res chain seq x y z
N MET A 1 10.65 -24.61 -21.21
CA MET A 1 11.00 -23.90 -19.97
C MET A 1 10.21 -22.61 -19.89
N VAL A 2 9.82 -22.16 -18.70
CA VAL A 2 9.21 -20.83 -18.51
C VAL A 2 10.21 -19.93 -17.79
N SER A 3 10.31 -18.69 -18.25
CA SER A 3 11.04 -17.61 -17.58
C SER A 3 10.14 -16.41 -17.41
N ILE A 4 10.48 -15.56 -16.44
CA ILE A 4 9.82 -14.27 -16.22
C ILE A 4 10.74 -13.21 -16.83
N GLU A 5 10.32 -12.58 -17.93
CA GLU A 5 11.07 -11.47 -18.52
C GLU A 5 11.03 -10.26 -17.58
N ARG A 6 9.88 -10.00 -16.96
CA ARG A 6 9.68 -8.86 -16.05
C ARG A 6 8.70 -9.19 -14.94
N ALA A 7 9.05 -8.88 -13.70
CA ALA A 7 8.16 -8.84 -12.56
C ALA A 7 8.14 -7.41 -12.00
N GLN A 8 6.99 -6.73 -12.07
CA GLN A 8 6.83 -5.39 -11.52
C GLN A 8 5.86 -5.43 -10.35
N HIS A 9 6.21 -4.79 -9.25
CA HIS A 9 5.39 -4.65 -8.04
C HIS A 9 5.20 -3.17 -7.74
N THR A 10 3.98 -2.66 -7.92
CA THR A 10 3.62 -1.29 -7.57
C THR A 10 2.93 -1.28 -6.22
N PHE A 11 3.49 -0.57 -5.26
CA PHE A 11 2.96 -0.43 -3.92
C PHE A 11 2.00 0.76 -3.81
N GLU A 12 0.94 0.57 -3.05
CA GLU A 12 0.02 1.61 -2.61
C GLU A 12 -0.20 1.47 -1.11
N PHE A 13 0.16 2.48 -0.33
CA PHE A 13 0.01 2.42 1.11
C PHE A 13 -1.38 2.93 1.50
N LEU A 14 -2.32 2.01 1.71
CA LEU A 14 -3.70 2.35 2.06
C LEU A 14 -3.80 3.05 3.42
N ASN A 15 -2.95 2.63 4.37
CA ASN A 15 -2.78 3.26 5.68
C ASN A 15 -1.42 2.85 6.28
N GLU A 16 -1.22 3.08 7.58
CA GLU A 16 0.03 2.72 8.28
C GLU A 16 0.24 1.21 8.46
N ARG A 17 -0.83 0.42 8.28
CA ARG A 17 -0.89 -1.02 8.59
C ARG A 17 -1.07 -1.92 7.37
N VAL A 18 -1.41 -1.36 6.22
CA VAL A 18 -1.76 -2.12 5.02
C VAL A 18 -1.16 -1.47 3.78
N ALA A 19 -0.45 -2.28 3.00
CA ALA A 19 -0.06 -1.95 1.64
C ALA A 19 -0.86 -2.81 0.66
N GLN A 20 -1.37 -2.21 -0.39
CA GLN A 20 -1.89 -2.90 -1.57
C GLN A 20 -0.78 -2.94 -2.63
N ILE A 21 -0.64 -4.07 -3.30
CA ILE A 21 0.40 -4.30 -4.29
C ILE A 21 -0.29 -4.74 -5.58
N LEU A 22 -0.06 -4.00 -6.66
CA LEU A 22 -0.36 -4.43 -8.02
C LEU A 22 0.88 -5.12 -8.58
N SER A 23 0.73 -6.38 -8.98
CA SER A 23 1.82 -7.16 -9.58
C SER A 23 1.54 -7.45 -11.04
N VAL A 24 2.56 -7.25 -11.87
CA VAL A 24 2.56 -7.55 -13.31
C VAL A 24 3.72 -8.46 -13.62
N TYR A 25 3.44 -9.65 -14.12
CA TYR A 25 4.44 -10.62 -14.57
C TYR A 25 4.34 -10.81 -16.07
N VAL A 26 5.44 -10.61 -16.78
CA VAL A 26 5.56 -10.94 -18.21
C VAL A 26 6.30 -12.26 -18.32
N LEU A 27 5.56 -13.31 -18.66
CA LEU A 27 6.07 -14.66 -18.83
C LEU A 27 6.51 -14.88 -20.27
N ARG A 28 7.60 -15.64 -20.44
CA ARG A 28 8.03 -16.17 -21.73
C ARG A 28 8.17 -17.67 -21.67
N VAL A 29 7.58 -18.32 -22.67
CA VAL A 29 7.58 -19.78 -22.82
C VAL A 29 8.63 -20.16 -23.86
N GLN A 30 9.70 -20.83 -23.44
CA GLN A 30 10.80 -21.31 -24.28
C GLN A 30 10.80 -22.84 -24.40
N GLY A 31 9.69 -23.52 -24.13
CA GLY A 31 9.61 -24.98 -24.21
C GLY A 31 8.46 -25.47 -25.07
N ASP A 32 8.44 -26.78 -25.25
CA ASP A 32 7.48 -27.57 -26.03
C ASP A 32 6.30 -28.09 -25.19
N ARG A 33 6.30 -27.87 -23.87
CA ARG A 33 5.26 -28.36 -22.95
C ARG A 33 4.21 -27.30 -22.63
N PHE A 34 2.94 -27.67 -22.81
CA PHE A 34 1.78 -26.83 -22.49
C PHE A 34 1.53 -26.64 -20.99
N PHE A 35 1.90 -27.64 -20.18
CA PHE A 35 1.80 -27.59 -18.72
C PHE A 35 3.14 -28.01 -18.13
N LEU A 36 3.62 -27.24 -17.15
CA LEU A 36 4.84 -27.57 -16.43
C LEU A 36 4.62 -28.55 -15.29
N THR A 37 3.36 -28.75 -14.86
CA THR A 37 3.01 -29.60 -13.74
C THR A 37 1.85 -30.54 -14.09
N ASN A 38 1.81 -31.71 -13.47
CA ASN A 38 0.67 -32.62 -13.51
C ASN A 38 -0.33 -32.34 -12.37
N GLN A 39 -0.16 -31.22 -11.65
CA GLN A 39 -1.00 -30.86 -10.52
C GLN A 39 -2.18 -30.02 -11.00
N SER A 40 -3.35 -30.25 -10.42
CA SER A 40 -4.55 -29.46 -10.70
C SER A 40 -4.74 -28.37 -9.64
N ALA A 41 -5.23 -27.21 -10.08
CA ALA A 41 -5.69 -26.15 -9.19
C ALA A 41 -7.04 -26.53 -8.56
N PRO A 42 -7.51 -25.79 -7.53
CA PRO A 42 -8.81 -26.03 -6.90
C PRO A 42 -9.99 -26.00 -7.88
N ASN A 43 -9.85 -25.30 -9.01
CA ASN A 43 -10.84 -25.26 -10.10
C ASN A 43 -10.83 -26.49 -11.02
N GLY A 44 -10.02 -27.52 -10.71
CA GLY A 44 -9.91 -28.77 -11.48
C GLY A 44 -9.02 -28.70 -12.73
N LYS A 45 -8.56 -27.52 -13.13
CA LYS A 45 -7.69 -27.33 -14.30
C LYS A 45 -6.22 -27.60 -13.95
N LEU A 46 -5.45 -28.07 -14.92
CA LEU A 46 -4.01 -28.28 -14.76
C LEU A 46 -3.27 -26.95 -14.54
N ILE A 47 -2.30 -26.96 -13.64
CA ILE A 47 -1.46 -25.80 -13.34
C ILE A 47 -0.30 -25.74 -14.33
N ALA A 48 -0.23 -24.63 -15.06
CA ALA A 48 0.86 -24.33 -15.96
C ALA A 48 1.99 -23.56 -15.27
N VAL A 49 1.67 -22.54 -14.46
CA VAL A 49 2.64 -21.67 -13.77
C VAL A 49 2.19 -21.41 -12.33
N ARG A 50 3.15 -21.31 -11.41
CA ARG A 50 2.95 -20.95 -10.00
C ARG A 50 3.71 -19.69 -9.66
N LEU A 51 3.02 -18.69 -9.14
CA LEU A 51 3.62 -17.45 -8.70
C LEU A 51 3.39 -17.34 -7.19
N PRO A 52 4.38 -17.76 -6.36
CA PRO A 52 4.29 -17.58 -4.92
C PRO A 52 4.17 -16.11 -4.57
N LEU A 53 3.30 -15.81 -3.60
CA LEU A 53 3.17 -14.47 -3.04
C LEU A 53 4.02 -14.36 -1.76
N PRO A 54 4.35 -13.12 -1.33
CA PRO A 54 5.01 -12.93 -0.06
C PRO A 54 4.17 -13.50 1.10
N ILE A 55 4.86 -13.92 2.16
CA ILE A 55 4.20 -14.40 3.39
C ILE A 55 3.27 -13.30 3.94
N GLY A 56 2.04 -13.68 4.27
CA GLY A 56 1.01 -12.77 4.78
C GLY A 56 0.20 -12.05 3.71
N ALA A 57 0.37 -12.38 2.41
CA ALA A 57 -0.47 -11.84 1.34
C ALA A 57 -1.93 -12.27 1.53
N VAL A 58 -2.86 -11.32 1.40
CA VAL A 58 -4.31 -11.52 1.52
C VAL A 58 -5.07 -10.69 0.48
N ALA A 59 -6.40 -10.81 0.44
CA ALA A 59 -7.27 -10.02 -0.45
C ALA A 59 -6.80 -10.03 -1.92
N ILE A 60 -6.46 -11.22 -2.42
CA ILE A 60 -5.97 -11.43 -3.78
C ILE A 60 -7.13 -11.20 -4.74
N ALA A 61 -6.93 -10.33 -5.72
CA ALA A 61 -7.91 -10.00 -6.74
C ALA A 61 -7.28 -10.06 -8.14
N PHE A 62 -8.02 -10.65 -9.07
CA PHE A 62 -7.64 -10.79 -10.47
C PHE A 62 -8.34 -9.75 -11.33
N ASP A 63 -7.76 -9.44 -12.48
CA ASP A 63 -8.52 -8.80 -13.55
C ASP A 63 -9.69 -9.74 -13.94
N PRO A 64 -10.94 -9.25 -14.01
CA PRO A 64 -12.10 -10.07 -14.39
C PRO A 64 -11.93 -10.79 -15.74
N THR A 65 -11.13 -10.22 -16.66
CA THR A 65 -10.83 -10.84 -17.95
C THR A 65 -9.91 -12.06 -17.82
N LEU A 66 -9.15 -12.17 -16.74
CA LEU A 66 -8.21 -13.25 -16.43
C LEU A 66 -8.75 -14.27 -15.41
N ASP A 67 -9.92 -14.00 -14.83
CA ASP A 67 -10.47 -14.74 -13.67
C ASP A 67 -10.73 -16.23 -13.99
N GLN A 68 -11.01 -16.57 -15.25
CA GLN A 68 -11.18 -17.97 -15.67
C GLN A 68 -9.86 -18.75 -15.85
N MET A 69 -8.74 -18.03 -15.89
CA MET A 69 -7.41 -18.58 -16.18
C MET A 69 -6.52 -18.60 -14.94
N LEU A 70 -6.84 -17.81 -13.93
CA LEU A 70 -6.13 -17.74 -12.67
C LEU A 70 -6.90 -18.47 -11.56
N SER A 71 -6.16 -18.97 -10.58
CA SER A 71 -6.72 -19.56 -9.37
C SER A 71 -5.80 -19.25 -8.20
N ILE A 72 -6.31 -19.32 -6.99
CA ILE A 72 -5.52 -19.16 -5.76
C ILE A 72 -5.23 -20.56 -5.22
N GLY A 73 -3.95 -20.81 -4.92
CA GLY A 73 -3.48 -22.03 -4.27
C GLY A 73 -2.59 -21.71 -3.07
N GLY A 74 -1.80 -22.70 -2.65
CA GLY A 74 -0.90 -22.57 -1.50
C GLY A 74 -1.63 -22.67 -0.16
N SER A 75 -1.03 -22.08 0.88
CA SER A 75 -1.61 -22.03 2.22
C SER A 75 -2.17 -20.64 2.53
N ALA A 76 -3.00 -20.52 3.57
CA ALA A 76 -3.57 -19.23 3.98
C ALA A 76 -2.53 -18.17 4.35
N ILE A 77 -1.32 -18.58 4.75
CA ILE A 77 -0.22 -17.67 5.16
C ILE A 77 0.84 -17.49 4.08
N ALA A 78 0.87 -18.37 3.09
CA ALA A 78 1.78 -18.33 1.94
C ALA A 78 0.98 -18.74 0.69
N PRO A 79 0.14 -17.84 0.17
CA PRO A 79 -0.69 -18.14 -0.99
C PRO A 79 0.11 -18.09 -2.28
N GLU A 80 -0.42 -18.74 -3.30
CA GLU A 80 0.15 -18.78 -4.65
C GLU A 80 -0.90 -18.37 -5.67
N VAL A 81 -0.49 -17.61 -6.68
CA VAL A 81 -1.30 -17.39 -7.89
C VAL A 81 -0.97 -18.49 -8.90
N LEU A 82 -1.98 -19.24 -9.32
CA LEU A 82 -1.87 -20.38 -10.22
C LEU A 82 -2.42 -20.00 -11.59
N LEU A 83 -1.57 -20.08 -12.62
CA LEU A 83 -2.01 -19.98 -14.00
C LEU A 83 -2.45 -21.37 -14.48
N THR A 84 -3.69 -21.47 -14.95
CA THR A 84 -4.35 -22.73 -15.34
C THR A 84 -4.63 -22.83 -16.85
N ARG A 85 -4.11 -21.88 -17.63
CA ARG A 85 -4.16 -21.91 -19.09
C ARG A 85 -2.94 -22.65 -19.67
N PRO A 86 -3.12 -23.45 -20.74
CA PRO A 86 -2.01 -23.99 -21.51
C PRO A 86 -1.04 -22.90 -22.00
N LEU A 87 0.25 -23.18 -21.93
CA LEU A 87 1.32 -22.30 -22.41
C LEU A 87 1.77 -22.72 -23.81
N PHE A 88 1.65 -21.84 -24.80
CA PHE A 88 2.15 -22.14 -26.13
C PHE A 88 3.62 -21.71 -26.27
N PRO A 89 4.46 -22.46 -27.00
CA PRO A 89 5.84 -22.08 -27.28
C PRO A 89 5.91 -20.68 -27.91
N GLU A 90 6.92 -19.90 -27.52
CA GLU A 90 7.16 -18.53 -28.00
C GLU A 90 6.08 -17.50 -27.62
N GLU A 91 5.04 -17.90 -26.89
CA GLU A 91 4.04 -16.98 -26.38
C GLU A 91 4.61 -16.11 -25.25
N ARG A 92 4.27 -14.82 -25.32
CA ARG A 92 4.43 -13.88 -24.22
C ARG A 92 3.08 -13.70 -23.55
N TYR A 93 3.05 -13.89 -22.24
CA TYR A 93 1.82 -13.81 -21.48
C TYR A 93 1.98 -12.88 -20.29
N GLU A 94 1.08 -11.91 -20.18
CA GLU A 94 1.03 -10.97 -19.06
C GLU A 94 0.02 -11.45 -18.01
N VAL A 95 0.48 -11.58 -16.78
CA VAL A 95 -0.33 -11.93 -15.61
C VAL A 95 -0.42 -10.70 -14.72
N ILE A 96 -1.63 -10.19 -14.51
CA ILE A 96 -1.89 -9.02 -13.67
C ILE A 96 -2.80 -9.45 -12.52
N PHE A 97 -2.40 -9.12 -11.30
CA PHE A 97 -3.22 -9.32 -10.11
C PHE A 97 -2.81 -8.34 -9.01
N SER A 98 -3.68 -8.15 -8.04
CA SER A 98 -3.37 -7.37 -6.85
C SER A 98 -3.57 -8.19 -5.58
N TYR A 99 -2.87 -7.81 -4.52
CA TYR A 99 -3.04 -8.38 -3.19
C TYR A 99 -2.71 -7.32 -2.13
N GLN A 100 -3.03 -7.61 -0.89
CA GLN A 100 -2.70 -6.77 0.26
C GLN A 100 -1.69 -7.47 1.15
N LEU A 101 -0.83 -6.68 1.79
CA LEU A 101 0.09 -7.13 2.83
C LEU A 101 -0.13 -6.32 4.11
N PRO A 102 -0.11 -6.97 5.28
CA PRO A 102 0.17 -6.28 6.53
C PRO A 102 1.50 -5.54 6.42
N PHE A 103 1.46 -4.26 6.76
CA PHE A 103 2.61 -3.37 6.66
C PHE A 103 2.89 -2.71 8.00
N SER A 104 4.16 -2.51 8.28
CA SER A 104 4.64 -1.58 9.30
C SER A 104 6.01 -1.08 8.84
N SER A 105 6.45 0.11 9.27
CA SER A 105 7.80 0.55 8.91
C SER A 105 8.82 -0.44 9.46
N GLY A 106 9.73 -0.91 8.60
CA GLY A 106 10.65 -2.00 8.91
C GLY A 106 10.13 -3.39 8.55
N ALA A 107 8.96 -3.49 7.90
CA ALA A 107 8.45 -4.77 7.42
C ALA A 107 9.38 -5.38 6.36
N THR A 108 9.75 -6.63 6.58
CA THR A 108 10.49 -7.45 5.62
C THR A 108 9.50 -8.18 4.71
N LEU A 109 9.68 -8.01 3.40
CA LEU A 109 9.04 -8.85 2.40
C LEU A 109 10.02 -9.95 1.99
N ASP A 110 9.48 -11.16 1.91
CA ASP A 110 10.20 -12.37 1.56
C ASP A 110 9.33 -13.18 0.61
N GLN A 111 9.83 -13.39 -0.60
CA GLN A 111 9.10 -14.04 -1.68
C GLN A 111 10.01 -14.96 -2.49
N ASP A 112 9.49 -16.16 -2.78
CA ASP A 112 10.12 -17.13 -3.67
C ASP A 112 9.84 -16.80 -5.14
N TYR A 113 10.89 -16.83 -5.97
CA TYR A 113 10.79 -16.75 -7.43
C TYR A 113 11.14 -18.10 -8.04
N LEU A 114 10.13 -18.93 -8.34
CA LEU A 114 10.30 -20.31 -8.82
C LEU A 114 10.93 -20.40 -10.22
N TYR A 115 10.90 -19.32 -11.00
CA TYR A 115 11.42 -19.27 -12.35
C TYR A 115 12.53 -18.23 -12.45
N ARG A 116 13.44 -18.44 -13.41
CA ARG A 116 14.44 -17.43 -13.75
C ARG A 116 13.72 -16.13 -14.08
N THR A 117 14.08 -15.06 -13.38
CA THR A 117 13.43 -13.74 -13.52
C THR A 117 14.46 -12.72 -13.94
N GLU A 118 14.34 -12.22 -15.17
CA GLU A 118 15.35 -11.35 -15.78
C GLU A 118 15.35 -9.95 -15.15
N GLN A 119 14.16 -9.40 -14.89
CA GLN A 119 13.99 -8.08 -14.29
C GLN A 119 12.96 -8.13 -13.17
N VAL A 120 13.33 -7.56 -12.02
CA VAL A 120 12.40 -7.26 -10.93
C VAL A 120 12.41 -5.76 -10.68
N GLU A 121 11.22 -5.19 -10.59
CA GLU A 121 11.03 -3.77 -10.37
C GLU A 121 10.03 -3.54 -9.24
N ILE A 122 10.41 -2.72 -8.28
CA ILE A 122 9.56 -2.32 -7.15
C ILE A 122 9.32 -0.82 -7.25
N ARG A 123 8.05 -0.43 -7.35
CA ARG A 123 7.64 0.98 -7.44
C ARG A 123 6.98 1.40 -6.14
N LEU A 124 7.55 2.39 -5.48
CA LEU A 124 7.01 3.02 -4.28
C LEU A 124 6.54 4.44 -4.61
N PRO A 125 5.33 4.87 -4.24
CA PRO A 125 4.90 6.25 -4.47
C PRO A 125 5.81 7.23 -3.73
N GLN A 126 6.28 8.28 -4.42
CA GLN A 126 7.26 9.21 -3.86
C GLN A 126 6.72 9.92 -2.61
N GLU A 127 5.46 10.33 -2.64
CA GLU A 127 4.78 11.01 -1.53
C GLU A 127 4.51 10.11 -0.32
N ALA A 128 4.64 8.78 -0.47
CA ALA A 128 4.53 7.87 0.66
C ALA A 128 5.76 7.94 1.59
N ALA A 129 6.85 8.58 1.16
CA ALA A 129 8.12 8.66 1.90
C ALA A 129 8.61 7.26 2.35
N ALA A 130 8.42 6.26 1.49
CA ALA A 130 8.87 4.90 1.69
C ALA A 130 10.17 4.64 0.91
N THR A 131 11.06 3.86 1.51
CA THR A 131 12.35 3.47 0.95
C THR A 131 12.54 1.96 1.07
N LEU A 132 13.33 1.40 0.16
CA LEU A 132 13.68 -0.01 0.15
C LEU A 132 15.13 -0.20 0.59
N SER A 133 15.36 -1.22 1.42
CA SER A 133 16.70 -1.67 1.82
C SER A 133 16.81 -3.18 1.70
N SER A 134 17.96 -3.70 1.28
CA SER A 134 18.23 -5.14 1.25
C SER A 134 19.70 -5.39 1.60
N GLN A 135 19.95 -6.51 2.28
CA GLN A 135 21.32 -6.97 2.61
C GLN A 135 21.89 -7.90 1.52
N LYS A 136 21.01 -8.61 0.80
CA LYS A 136 21.40 -9.64 -0.17
C LYS A 136 21.34 -9.11 -1.60
N GLN A 137 20.28 -8.40 -1.95
CA GLN A 137 20.05 -7.91 -3.30
C GLN A 137 20.49 -6.47 -3.48
N ARG A 138 21.02 -6.16 -4.67
CA ARG A 138 21.37 -4.79 -5.08
C ARG A 138 20.32 -4.23 -6.00
N PHE A 139 19.91 -3.00 -5.73
CA PHE A 139 18.91 -2.29 -6.51
C PHE A 139 19.50 -0.99 -7.03
N ARG A 140 19.25 -0.71 -8.30
CA ARG A 140 19.40 0.62 -8.87
C ARG A 140 18.13 1.41 -8.59
N GLN A 141 18.29 2.60 -8.01
CA GLN A 141 17.18 3.50 -7.74
C GLN A 141 17.07 4.57 -8.83
N SER A 142 15.86 4.80 -9.33
CA SER A 142 15.50 5.91 -10.21
C SER A 142 14.20 6.57 -9.71
N LEU A 143 13.95 7.80 -10.17
CA LEU A 143 12.67 8.48 -10.01
C LEU A 143 11.97 8.49 -11.36
N GLU A 144 10.75 7.96 -11.42
CA GLU A 144 9.95 7.89 -12.64
C GLU A 144 8.55 8.44 -12.43
N THR A 145 8.05 9.19 -13.41
CA THR A 145 6.68 9.71 -13.38
C THR A 145 5.82 8.88 -14.30
N SER A 146 4.72 8.33 -13.78
CA SER A 146 3.74 7.59 -14.56
C SER A 146 3.12 8.50 -15.63
N PRO A 147 3.18 8.15 -16.91
CA PRO A 147 2.62 8.98 -17.98
C PRO A 147 1.09 9.02 -17.94
N SER A 148 0.44 7.99 -17.40
CA SER A 148 -1.03 7.91 -17.33
C SER A 148 -1.64 8.65 -16.16
N THR A 149 -0.94 8.72 -15.02
CA THR A 149 -1.46 9.33 -13.79
C THR A 149 -0.75 10.62 -13.39
N GLY A 150 0.42 10.91 -13.97
CA GLY A 150 1.28 12.03 -13.56
C GLY A 150 1.94 11.83 -12.18
N ARG A 151 1.74 10.67 -11.54
CA ARG A 151 2.27 10.39 -10.20
C ARG A 151 3.71 9.90 -10.26
N ALA A 152 4.53 10.38 -9.33
CA ALA A 152 5.94 10.05 -9.25
C ALA A 152 6.20 8.82 -8.35
N TYR A 153 7.12 7.96 -8.78
CA TYR A 153 7.48 6.72 -8.12
C TYR A 153 8.99 6.61 -7.89
N LEU A 154 9.33 6.26 -6.66
CA LEU A 154 10.49 5.50 -6.19
C LEU A 154 10.68 4.18 -6.94
N VAL A 155 11.46 4.11 -8.03
CA VAL A 155 11.66 2.85 -8.77
C VAL A 155 12.95 2.17 -8.32
N TYR A 156 12.84 0.94 -7.85
CA TYR A 156 13.96 0.07 -7.47
C TYR A 156 14.04 -1.10 -8.44
N GLN A 157 15.02 -1.06 -9.33
CA GLN A 157 15.28 -2.13 -10.30
C GLN A 157 16.39 -3.04 -9.79
N LEU A 158 16.11 -4.34 -9.69
CA LEU A 158 17.09 -5.33 -9.29
C LEU A 158 18.20 -5.41 -10.34
N GLU A 159 19.47 -5.31 -9.90
CA GLU A 159 20.62 -5.23 -10.82
C GLU A 159 20.98 -6.58 -11.46
N GLN A 160 20.57 -7.69 -10.83
CA GLN A 160 20.91 -9.04 -11.26
C GLN A 160 19.63 -9.88 -11.40
N ALA A 161 19.57 -10.69 -12.46
CA ALA A 161 18.47 -11.63 -12.64
C ALA A 161 18.42 -12.65 -11.50
N LEU A 162 17.21 -12.97 -11.03
CA LEU A 162 16.99 -14.02 -10.04
C LEU A 162 17.09 -15.39 -10.70
N GLN A 163 17.79 -16.31 -10.04
CA GLN A 163 17.84 -17.70 -10.46
C GLN A 163 16.55 -18.43 -10.06
N PRO A 164 16.21 -19.57 -10.70
CA PRO A 164 15.07 -20.38 -10.30
C PRO A 164 15.14 -20.78 -8.82
N ALA A 165 14.01 -20.68 -8.12
CA ALA A 165 13.86 -20.92 -6.68
C ALA A 165 14.68 -19.97 -5.78
N GLU A 166 15.11 -18.83 -6.30
CA GLU A 166 15.76 -17.81 -5.49
C GLU A 166 14.74 -16.96 -4.71
N ARG A 167 15.12 -16.57 -3.50
CA ARG A 167 14.34 -15.68 -2.62
C ARG A 167 14.75 -14.23 -2.75
N LEU A 168 13.78 -13.38 -3.01
CA LEU A 168 13.91 -11.93 -2.93
C LEU A 168 13.52 -11.46 -1.53
N ILE A 169 14.47 -10.83 -0.82
CA ILE A 169 14.24 -10.38 0.56
C ILE A 169 14.65 -8.92 0.66
N PHE A 170 13.70 -8.06 1.05
CA PHE A 170 13.96 -6.64 1.26
C PHE A 170 13.07 -6.09 2.37
N THR A 171 13.51 -5.00 2.98
CA THR A 171 12.82 -4.30 4.04
C THR A 171 12.34 -2.94 3.54
N LEU A 172 11.07 -2.64 3.79
CA LEU A 172 10.45 -1.36 3.48
C LEU A 172 10.43 -0.48 4.74
N ASN A 173 11.04 0.69 4.65
CA ASN A 173 11.05 1.68 5.72
C ASN A 173 10.24 2.90 5.27
N ARG A 174 9.33 3.37 6.12
CA ARG A 174 8.49 4.53 5.83
C ARG A 174 8.63 5.55 6.94
N THR A 175 9.10 6.74 6.60
CA THR A 175 8.99 7.88 7.51
C THR A 175 7.57 8.38 7.48
N LEU A 176 6.79 8.05 8.50
CA LEU A 176 5.50 8.68 8.72
C LEU A 176 5.75 10.18 8.96
N PRO A 177 4.95 11.08 8.34
CA PRO A 177 4.97 12.46 8.79
C PRO A 177 4.63 12.43 10.28
N THR A 178 5.51 13.00 11.11
CA THR A 178 5.23 13.23 12.52
C THR A 178 3.85 13.87 12.55
N PRO A 179 2.86 13.35 13.31
CA PRO A 179 1.60 14.06 13.47
C PRO A 179 1.98 15.43 13.99
N GLN A 180 1.87 16.44 13.13
CA GLN A 180 2.00 17.81 13.57
C GLN A 180 0.96 17.90 14.67
N PRO A 181 1.33 18.30 15.91
CA PRO A 181 0.31 18.62 16.88
C PRO A 181 -0.61 19.57 16.12
N VAL A 182 -1.89 19.21 16.00
CA VAL A 182 -2.87 20.15 15.51
C VAL A 182 -2.72 21.30 16.48
N GLN A 183 -1.97 22.32 16.08
CA GLN A 183 -2.19 23.65 16.58
C GLN A 183 -3.62 23.86 16.13
N ARG A 184 -4.57 23.49 17.02
CA ARG A 184 -5.80 24.23 17.11
C ARG A 184 -5.27 25.64 17.07
N ALA A 185 -5.51 26.34 15.97
CA ALA A 185 -5.61 27.76 16.05
C ALA A 185 -6.59 27.93 17.21
N VAL A 186 -6.05 28.22 18.40
CA VAL A 186 -6.80 28.92 19.40
C VAL A 186 -7.05 30.21 18.66
N ARG A 187 -8.13 30.22 17.88
CA ARG A 187 -8.82 31.44 17.56
C ARG A 187 -8.92 32.06 18.93
N ALA A 188 -8.16 33.14 19.14
CA ALA A 188 -8.42 34.00 20.26
C ALA A 188 -9.88 34.39 20.05
N GLU A 189 -10.80 33.61 20.61
CA GLU A 189 -12.16 34.04 20.83
C GLU A 189 -11.94 35.26 21.68
N ASP A 190 -12.21 36.41 21.05
CA ASP A 190 -12.25 37.72 21.64
C ASP A 190 -13.01 37.60 22.96
N THR A 191 -12.29 37.30 24.03
CA THR A 191 -12.84 37.10 25.38
C THR A 191 -13.16 38.47 26.00
N THR A 192 -12.80 39.53 25.26
CA THR A 192 -13.09 40.94 25.49
C THR A 192 -14.59 41.22 25.53
N TRP A 193 -15.41 40.57 24.69
CA TRP A 193 -16.86 40.83 24.69
C TRP A 193 -17.59 40.17 25.87
N PHE A 194 -17.20 38.97 26.29
CA PHE A 194 -17.75 38.33 27.50
C PHE A 194 -17.36 39.09 28.77
N ALA A 195 -16.10 39.55 28.87
CA ALA A 195 -15.65 40.39 29.99
C ALA A 195 -16.40 41.74 30.03
N ALA A 196 -16.63 42.37 28.87
CA ALA A 196 -17.42 43.60 28.77
C ALA A 196 -18.90 43.39 29.12
N LEU A 197 -19.48 42.25 28.78
CA LEU A 197 -20.87 41.92 29.07
C LEU A 197 -21.10 41.62 30.57
N VAL A 198 -20.15 40.94 31.22
CA VAL A 198 -20.19 40.70 32.68
C VAL A 198 -19.95 41.99 33.47
N LEU A 199 -19.05 42.88 33.02
CA LEU A 199 -18.86 44.20 33.62
C LEU A 199 -20.08 45.12 33.41
N GLY A 200 -20.73 45.05 32.24
CA GLY A 200 -21.96 45.80 31.99
C GLY A 200 -23.14 45.37 32.88
N LEU A 201 -23.31 44.06 33.10
CA LEU A 201 -24.37 43.53 33.96
C LEU A 201 -24.16 43.83 35.46
N THR A 202 -22.91 43.85 35.92
CA THR A 202 -22.59 44.20 37.33
C THR A 202 -22.80 45.69 37.61
N ALA A 203 -22.51 46.59 36.65
CA ALA A 203 -22.80 48.01 36.77
C ALA A 203 -24.31 48.32 36.81
N LEU A 204 -25.13 47.61 36.02
CA LEU A 204 -26.59 47.75 36.04
C LEU A 204 -27.21 47.22 37.34
N GLY A 205 -26.69 46.12 37.89
CA GLY A 205 -27.12 45.58 39.18
C GLY A 205 -26.83 46.52 40.35
N ALA A 206 -25.67 47.19 40.35
CA ALA A 206 -25.30 48.17 41.38
C ALA A 206 -26.17 49.44 41.34
N LEU A 207 -26.52 49.92 40.14
CA LEU A 207 -27.43 51.06 39.96
C LEU A 207 -28.87 50.73 40.41
N GLY A 208 -29.37 49.52 40.10
CA GLY A 208 -30.69 49.05 40.58
C GLY A 208 -30.76 48.93 42.11
N GLY A 209 -29.69 48.42 42.74
CA GLY A 209 -29.57 48.31 44.20
C GLY A 209 -29.53 49.67 44.91
N ALA A 210 -28.82 50.65 44.36
CA ALA A 210 -28.73 52.00 44.91
C ALA A 210 -30.06 52.76 44.83
N ILE A 211 -30.80 52.63 43.71
CA ILE A 211 -32.12 53.27 43.54
C ILE A 211 -33.14 52.67 44.50
N TRP A 212 -33.13 51.36 44.72
CA TRP A 212 -34.03 50.71 45.69
C TRP A 212 -33.75 51.15 47.14
N LEU A 213 -32.48 51.29 47.52
CA LEU A 213 -32.07 51.77 48.84
C LEU A 213 -32.47 53.23 49.08
N LEU A 214 -32.34 54.10 48.06
CA LEU A 214 -32.77 55.49 48.13
C LEU A 214 -34.30 55.64 48.23
N GLN A 215 -35.06 54.85 47.47
CA GLN A 215 -36.53 54.84 47.57
C GLN A 215 -37.03 54.33 48.93
N ARG A 216 -36.30 53.40 49.56
CA ARG A 216 -36.63 52.89 50.91
C ARG A 216 -36.35 53.92 52.01
N LEU A 217 -35.34 54.78 51.83
CA LEU A 217 -34.98 55.83 52.80
C LEU A 217 -35.90 57.07 52.71
N LEU A 218 -36.42 57.38 51.51
CA LEU A 218 -37.34 58.51 51.29
C LEU A 218 -38.81 58.24 51.67
N ARG A 219 -39.18 56.99 51.97
CA ARG A 219 -40.53 56.59 52.42
C ARG A 219 -40.65 56.42 53.94
N ARG A 220 -39.76 57.04 54.73
CA ARG A 220 -39.88 57.17 56.18
C ARG A 220 -40.15 58.61 56.57
#